data_AF-A0A485N181-F1
#
_entry.id   AF-A0A485N181-F1
#
_cell.length_a   1.000
_cell.length_b   1.000
_cell.length_c   1.000
_cell.angle_alpha   90.00
_cell.angle_beta   90.00
_cell.angle_gamma   90.00
#
_symmetry.space_group_name_H-M   'P 1'
#
loop_
_entity.id
_entity.type
_entity.pdbx_description
1 polymer ?
#
loop_
_entity_poly.entity_id
_entity_poly.type
_entity_poly.pdbx_seq_one_letter_code
_entity_poly.pdbx_strand_id
1 'polypeptide(L)'
;MWGMQLDLSLEFSRQSIREVTGYVLVALNQFRYLPLENLRIIRGTKLYEDRYALAVFLNYRKDGNFGLQELGLKNLTGIVSAV
;
A
#
# COMPACT_ATOMS: atom_id res chain seq x y z
N MET A 1 -14.65 -6.39 -24.41
CA MET A 1 -15.30 -5.40 -23.53
C MET A 1 -15.31 -5.92 -22.09
N TRP A 2 -14.13 -6.05 -21.48
CA TRP A 2 -13.93 -6.39 -20.07
C TRP A 2 -12.62 -5.74 -19.66
N GLY A 3 -12.63 -4.79 -18.73
CA GLY A 3 -11.40 -4.14 -18.27
C GLY A 3 -11.52 -2.69 -17.82
N MET A 4 -12.71 -2.08 -17.82
CA MET A 4 -12.88 -0.70 -17.35
C MET A 4 -14.10 -0.57 -16.44
N GLN A 5 -14.12 -1.28 -15.31
CA GLN A 5 -15.06 -0.97 -14.23
C GLN A 5 -14.51 -1.51 -12.90
N LEU A 6 -13.65 -0.72 -12.22
CA LEU A 6 -13.36 -0.71 -10.76
C LEU A 6 -11.98 -0.13 -10.40
N ASP A 7 -11.08 0.09 -11.38
CA ASP A 7 -9.74 0.59 -11.09
C ASP A 7 -9.74 2.09 -10.69
N LEU A 8 -10.55 2.91 -11.38
CA LEU A 8 -10.60 4.36 -11.14
C LEU A 8 -11.05 4.76 -9.72
N SER A 9 -11.97 4.03 -9.09
CA SER A 9 -12.43 4.37 -7.72
C SER A 9 -11.41 3.98 -6.66
N LEU A 10 -10.71 2.85 -6.85
CA LEU A 10 -9.62 2.41 -5.98
C LEU A 10 -8.38 3.29 -6.15
N GLU A 11 -8.03 3.67 -7.38
CA GLU A 11 -6.96 4.63 -7.68
C GLU A 11 -7.27 6.02 -7.12
N PHE A 12 -8.51 6.51 -7.25
CA PHE A 12 -8.94 7.78 -6.64
C PHE A 12 -8.88 7.72 -5.10
N SER A 13 -9.27 6.58 -4.50
CA SER A 13 -9.16 6.38 -3.05
C SER A 13 -7.69 6.35 -2.62
N ARG A 14 -6.82 5.62 -3.33
CA ARG A 14 -5.39 5.53 -3.03
C ARG A 14 -4.65 6.86 -3.14
N GLN A 15 -4.98 7.65 -4.16
CA GLN A 15 -4.43 8.99 -4.33
C GLN A 15 -4.96 9.99 -3.29
N SER A 16 -6.07 9.74 -2.60
CA SER A 16 -6.58 10.68 -1.57
C SER A 16 -6.18 10.32 -0.14
N ILE A 17 -5.71 9.10 0.11
CA ILE A 17 -5.28 8.66 1.43
C ILE A 17 -4.06 9.46 1.87
N ARG A 18 -4.25 10.29 2.91
CA ARG A 18 -3.17 11.05 3.55
C ARG A 18 -2.65 10.41 4.83
N GLU A 19 -3.48 9.61 5.45
CA GLU A 19 -3.23 9.06 6.77
C GLU A 19 -3.84 7.67 6.88
N VAL A 20 -3.07 6.75 7.48
CA VAL A 20 -3.54 5.43 7.88
C VAL A 20 -3.40 5.32 9.40
N THR A 21 -4.50 5.05 10.10
CA THR A 21 -4.51 5.00 11.56
C THR A 21 -3.92 3.69 12.09
N GLY A 22 -4.20 2.56 11.45
CA GLY A 22 -3.65 1.25 11.80
C GLY A 22 -2.34 0.96 11.07
N TYR A 23 -2.32 -0.15 10.34
CA TYR A 23 -1.19 -0.58 9.52
C TYR A 23 -1.53 -0.58 8.03
N VAL A 24 -0.50 -0.56 7.19
CA VAL A 24 -0.60 -0.80 5.74
C VAL A 24 -0.05 -2.18 5.44
N LEU A 25 -0.87 -3.03 4.82
CA LEU A 25 -0.47 -4.36 4.35
C LEU A 25 -0.53 -4.41 2.83
N VAL A 26 0.62 -4.67 2.20
CA VAL A 26 0.73 -4.88 0.75
C VAL A 26 1.22 -6.31 0.55
N ALA A 27 0.31 -7.22 0.23
CA ALA A 27 0.66 -8.62 0.03
C ALA A 27 -0.08 -9.24 -1.15
N LEU A 28 0.55 -10.22 -1.79
CA LEU A 28 -0.02 -11.04 -2.87
C LEU A 28 -0.49 -10.24 -4.10
N ASN A 29 0.04 -9.04 -4.31
CA ASN A 29 -0.31 -8.21 -5.45
C ASN A 29 0.57 -8.49 -6.67
N GLN A 30 0.00 -8.24 -7.85
CA GLN A 30 0.66 -8.42 -9.15
C GLN A 30 0.85 -7.10 -9.92
N PHE A 31 0.41 -5.97 -9.37
CA PHE A 31 0.65 -4.66 -9.94
C PHE A 31 2.13 -4.26 -9.79
N ARG A 32 2.64 -3.46 -10.73
CA ARG A 32 4.02 -2.95 -10.71
C ARG A 32 4.21 -1.77 -9.76
N TYR A 33 3.19 -0.95 -9.60
CA TYR A 33 3.25 0.30 -8.86
C TYR A 33 2.05 0.42 -7.92
N LEU A 34 2.29 0.91 -6.71
CA LEU A 34 1.25 1.25 -5.74
C LEU A 34 1.25 2.77 -5.48
N PRO A 35 0.28 3.53 -6.03
CA PRO A 35 0.26 4.98 -5.92
C PRO A 35 -0.29 5.44 -4.56
N LEU A 36 0.59 5.49 -3.55
CA LEU A 36 0.30 6.06 -2.23
C LEU A 36 0.95 7.44 -2.07
N GLU A 37 0.95 8.24 -3.15
CA GLU A 37 1.72 9.47 -3.21
C GLU A 37 1.27 10.50 -2.18
N ASN A 38 0.00 10.52 -1.80
CA ASN A 38 -0.50 11.45 -0.80
C ASN A 38 -0.37 10.96 0.64
N LEU A 39 0.03 9.70 0.85
CA LEU A 39 0.18 9.14 2.19
C LEU A 39 1.34 9.84 2.90
N ARG A 40 1.04 10.46 4.05
CA ARG A 40 2.00 11.21 4.87
C ARG A 40 2.35 10.49 6.15
N ILE A 41 1.39 9.82 6.77
CA ILE A 41 1.62 9.18 8.06
C ILE A 41 0.88 7.85 8.20
N ILE A 42 1.58 6.87 8.79
CA ILE A 42 0.99 5.64 9.30
C ILE A 42 1.10 5.72 10.83
N ARG A 43 -0.02 5.74 11.55
CA ARG A 43 -0.03 5.97 13.01
C ARG A 43 0.22 4.71 13.83
N GLY A 44 0.05 3.52 13.25
CA GLY A 44 0.36 2.26 13.94
C GLY A 44 -0.42 2.04 15.23
N THR A 45 -1.68 2.51 15.32
CA THR A 45 -2.54 2.21 16.49
C THR A 45 -2.95 0.74 16.57
N LYS A 46 -2.79 0.03 15.45
CA LYS A 46 -2.80 -1.43 15.35
C LYS A 46 -1.63 -1.83 14.46
N LEU A 47 -0.96 -2.92 14.80
CA LEU A 47 0.17 -3.45 14.05
C LEU A 47 -0.19 -4.80 13.41
N TYR A 48 0.34 -5.06 12.22
CA TYR A 48 0.30 -6.38 11.62
C TYR A 48 1.24 -7.31 12.41
N GLU A 49 0.73 -8.48 12.81
CA GLU A 49 1.40 -9.42 13.71
C GLU A 49 1.97 -8.77 14.99
N ASP A 50 1.27 -7.77 15.52
CA ASP A 50 1.69 -7.00 16.70
C ASP A 50 3.09 -6.37 16.57
N ARG A 51 3.60 -6.23 15.33
CA ARG A 51 4.99 -5.83 15.05
C ARG A 51 5.15 -4.77 13.97
N TYR A 52 4.34 -4.81 12.92
CA TYR A 52 4.57 -4.00 11.71
C TYR A 52 3.45 -3.01 11.41
N ALA A 53 3.76 -1.72 11.39
CA ALA A 53 2.85 -0.69 10.89
C ALA A 53 2.82 -0.62 9.35
N LEU A 54 3.86 -1.13 8.67
CA LEU A 54 3.91 -1.33 7.22
C LEU A 54 4.52 -2.71 6.94
N ALA A 55 3.80 -3.56 6.22
CA ALA A 55 4.27 -4.89 5.82
C ALA A 55 4.09 -5.09 4.32
N VAL A 56 5.17 -5.53 3.65
CA VAL A 56 5.22 -5.74 2.20
C VAL A 56 5.86 -7.10 1.91
N PHE A 57 5.09 -8.08 1.44
CA PHE A 57 5.62 -9.41 1.16
C PHE A 57 4.81 -10.15 0.08
N LEU A 58 5.47 -11.07 -0.63
CA LEU A 58 4.84 -11.93 -1.63
C LEU A 58 4.11 -11.19 -2.78
N ASN A 59 4.54 -9.97 -3.12
CA ASN A 59 3.96 -9.21 -4.25
C ASN A 59 4.68 -9.54 -5.58
N TYR A 60 4.70 -10.81 -5.96
CA TYR A 60 5.29 -11.27 -7.21
C TYR A 60 4.52 -12.46 -7.78
N ARG A 61 4.53 -12.63 -9.09
CA ARG A 61 4.08 -13.86 -9.73
C ARG A 61 5.19 -14.90 -9.74
N LYS A 62 4.83 -16.16 -9.49
CA LYS A 62 5.76 -17.30 -9.52
C LYS A 62 6.38 -17.56 -10.90
N ASP A 63 5.76 -17.08 -11.98
CA ASP A 63 6.21 -17.23 -13.37
C ASP A 63 7.02 -16.03 -13.91
N GLY A 64 7.40 -15.08 -13.04
CA GLY A 64 8.66 -14.36 -13.18
C GLY A 64 8.65 -12.98 -13.82
N ASN A 65 7.56 -12.47 -14.39
CA ASN A 65 7.61 -11.18 -15.11
C ASN A 65 6.72 -10.06 -14.56
N PHE A 66 5.89 -10.32 -13.54
CA PHE A 66 5.05 -9.29 -12.93
C PHE A 66 5.06 -9.38 -11.41
N GLY A 67 5.02 -8.22 -10.77
CA GLY A 67 5.11 -8.05 -9.34
C GLY A 67 5.37 -6.60 -9.00
N LEU A 68 5.28 -6.27 -7.72
CA LEU A 68 5.54 -4.94 -7.19
C LEU A 68 7.00 -4.57 -7.40
N GLN A 69 7.22 -3.45 -8.08
CA GLN A 69 8.54 -2.88 -8.34
C GLN A 69 8.73 -1.57 -7.58
N GLU A 70 7.66 -0.80 -7.40
CA GLU A 70 7.71 0.51 -6.77
C GLU A 70 6.53 0.74 -5.82
N LEU A 71 6.83 1.30 -4.65
CA LEU A 71 5.86 1.87 -3.72
C LEU A 71 5.92 3.40 -3.84
N GLY A 72 4.80 4.01 -4.23
CA GLY A 72 4.68 5.46 -4.40
C GLY A 72 4.61 6.25 -3.10
N LEU A 73 5.39 5.90 -2.06
CA LEU A 73 5.37 6.52 -0.73
C LEU A 73 6.13 7.86 -0.68
N LYS A 74 6.02 8.68 -1.73
CA LYS A 74 6.85 9.87 -1.97
C LYS A 74 6.72 10.94 -0.88
N ASN A 75 5.53 11.08 -0.30
CA ASN A 75 5.26 12.07 0.74
C ASN A 75 5.14 11.47 2.15
N LEU A 76 5.54 10.22 2.35
CA LEU A 76 5.51 9.59 3.66
C LEU A 76 6.55 10.25 4.57
N THR A 77 6.08 10.96 5.60
CA THR A 77 6.94 11.68 6.54
C THR A 77 7.10 10.95 7.87
N GLY A 78 6.28 9.94 8.17
CA GLY A 78 6.42 9.19 9.40
C GLY A 78 5.65 7.88 9.47
N ILE A 79 6.27 6.90 10.12
CA ILE A 79 5.61 5.71 10.65
C ILE A 79 5.75 5.80 12.17
N VAL A 80 4.63 5.93 12.85
CA VAL A 80 4.56 6.04 14.31
C VAL A 80 3.97 4.74 14.83
N SER A 81 4.45 4.28 15.98
CA SER A 81 3.76 3.25 16.76
C SER A 81 3.16 3.94 17.96
N ALA A 82 1.86 3.74 18.21
CA ALA A 82 1.31 4.06 19.53
C ALA A 82 1.91 3.06 20.52
N VAL A 83 2.94 3.51 21.25
CA VAL A 83 3.49 2.79 22.41
C VAL A 83 2.66 3.16 23.63
#